data_AF-A0A7V8W4N0-F1
#
_entry.id   AF-A0A7V8W4N0-F1
#
_cell.length_a   1.000
_cell.length_b   1.000
_cell.length_c   1.000
_cell.angle_alpha   90.00
_cell.angle_beta   90.00
_cell.angle_gamma   90.00
#
_symmetry.space_group_name_H-M   'P 1'
#
loop_
_entity.id
_entity.type
_entity.pdbx_description
1 polymer ?
#
loop_
_entity_poly.entity_id
_entity_poly.type
_entity_poly.pdbx_seq_one_letter_code
_entity_poly.pdbx_strand_id
1 'polypeptide(L)'
;MISKIGRFLDPIIVVRAQKPLEETVTYWTPNGHHRLSAMKTLGAKSITAIVVPEPSVAYQILALNTEKAHNLREKSLEVIRMYREFAHIGELGEDACVLEFEEPAFITLGLCYEARPRFSGGAYHPVLKRLDNFLTCSCREALKTRQERAKRLLELDDLIVEKVEALKARGLTSPYLKSFVVARVNPIRFRPKDAPPLSFDDAIDRMKTAAEKFTPDKIRTEDLAKSGGTPDEVE
;
A
#
# COMPACT_ATOMS: atom_id res chain seq x y z
N MET A 1 -19.15 -15.46 8.86
CA MET A 1 -19.47 -16.77 8.24
C MET A 1 -19.31 -17.90 9.25
N ILE A 2 -18.14 -18.07 9.89
CA ILE A 2 -17.90 -19.07 10.95
C ILE A 2 -18.98 -19.02 12.06
N SER A 3 -19.31 -17.84 12.58
CA SER A 3 -20.35 -17.67 13.61
C SER A 3 -21.76 -18.10 13.19
N LYS A 4 -22.08 -17.99 11.90
CA LYS A 4 -23.39 -18.36 11.35
C LYS A 4 -23.50 -19.87 11.10
N ILE A 5 -22.39 -20.51 10.73
CA ILE A 5 -22.34 -21.94 10.37
C ILE A 5 -21.96 -22.82 11.57
N GLY A 6 -21.33 -22.24 12.60
CA GLY A 6 -20.89 -22.95 13.81
C GLY A 6 -19.77 -23.97 13.55
N ARG A 7 -19.09 -23.89 12.39
CA ARG A 7 -18.04 -24.84 11.99
C ARG A 7 -16.81 -24.10 11.48
N PHE A 8 -15.64 -24.61 11.84
CA PHE A 8 -14.33 -24.18 11.34
C PHE A 8 -13.77 -25.32 10.48
N LEU A 9 -13.73 -25.12 9.16
CA LEU A 9 -13.41 -26.19 8.20
C LEU A 9 -12.08 -25.99 7.46
N ASP A 10 -11.47 -24.82 7.59
CA ASP A 10 -10.27 -24.43 6.84
C ASP A 10 -9.16 -24.02 7.82
N PRO A 11 -8.19 -24.92 8.11
CA PRO A 11 -7.14 -24.67 9.10
C PRO A 11 -6.19 -23.55 8.69
N ILE A 12 -5.65 -22.83 9.68
CA ILE A 12 -4.63 -21.79 9.42
C ILE A 12 -3.27 -22.45 9.16
N ILE A 13 -2.38 -21.78 8.44
CA ILE A 13 -0.99 -22.21 8.33
C ILE A 13 -0.17 -21.49 9.40
N VAL A 14 0.72 -22.19 10.08
CA VAL A 14 1.63 -21.63 11.09
C VAL A 14 3.07 -22.09 10.87
N VAL A 15 4.02 -21.22 11.18
CA VAL A 15 5.45 -21.55 11.32
C VAL A 15 5.92 -21.21 12.74
N ARG A 16 7.01 -21.82 13.18
CA ARG A 16 7.61 -21.51 14.49
C ARG A 16 8.24 -20.12 14.45
N ALA A 17 7.95 -19.28 15.46
CA ALA A 17 8.58 -17.98 15.60
C ALA A 17 10.04 -18.16 16.04
N GLN A 18 10.97 -17.39 15.42
CA GLN A 18 12.41 -17.51 15.68
C GLN A 18 12.85 -16.94 17.04
N LYS A 19 11.97 -16.24 17.77
CA LYS A 19 12.24 -15.75 19.13
C LYS A 19 11.21 -16.30 20.12
N PRO A 20 11.63 -17.07 21.14
CA PRO A 20 10.76 -17.39 22.26
C PRO A 20 10.52 -16.11 23.09
N LEU A 21 9.26 -15.73 23.25
CA LEU A 21 8.87 -15.01 24.47
C LEU A 21 8.66 -16.14 25.50
N GLU A 22 9.61 -16.29 26.42
CA GLU A 22 9.59 -17.29 27.51
C GLU A 22 9.74 -18.76 27.07
N GLU A 23 9.69 -19.70 28.03
CA GLU A 23 9.81 -21.17 27.83
C GLU A 23 8.71 -21.77 26.92
N THR A 24 7.81 -20.94 26.38
CA THR A 24 6.73 -21.34 25.49
C THR A 24 7.10 -21.18 24.02
N VAL A 25 6.88 -22.25 23.25
CA VAL A 25 7.03 -22.22 21.78
C VAL A 25 5.94 -21.33 21.18
N THR A 26 6.35 -20.23 20.55
CA THR A 26 5.44 -19.30 19.87
C THR A 26 5.33 -19.64 18.38
N TYR A 27 4.11 -19.52 17.83
CA TYR A 27 3.82 -19.74 16.42
C TYR A 27 3.28 -18.46 15.78
N TRP A 28 3.63 -18.22 14.53
CA TRP A 28 3.10 -17.13 13.71
C TRP A 28 2.45 -17.70 12.44
N THR A 29 1.43 -17.01 11.92
CA THR A 29 0.62 -17.49 10.79
C THR A 29 0.84 -16.66 9.52
N PRO A 30 1.45 -17.21 8.45
CA PRO A 30 1.54 -16.56 7.14
C PRO A 30 0.21 -16.56 6.38
N ASN A 31 -0.72 -17.47 6.72
CA ASN A 31 -2.02 -17.58 6.06
C ASN A 31 -3.09 -18.01 7.07
N GLY A 32 -4.12 -17.16 7.22
CA GLY A 32 -5.22 -17.42 8.15
C GLY A 32 -5.42 -16.33 9.21
N HIS A 33 -4.76 -15.17 9.11
CA HIS A 33 -4.88 -14.10 10.11
C HIS A 33 -6.32 -13.63 10.34
N HIS A 34 -7.13 -13.50 9.27
CA HIS A 34 -8.55 -13.16 9.39
C HIS A 34 -9.36 -14.23 10.11
N ARG A 35 -9.05 -15.51 9.86
CA ARG A 35 -9.69 -16.65 10.52
C ARG A 35 -9.29 -16.72 12.00
N LEU A 36 -8.02 -16.51 12.30
CA LEU A 36 -7.51 -16.41 13.67
C LEU A 36 -8.19 -15.27 14.44
N SER A 37 -8.27 -14.07 13.84
CA SER A 37 -8.95 -12.92 14.45
C SER A 37 -10.44 -13.20 14.67
N ALA A 38 -11.13 -13.78 13.69
CA ALA A 38 -12.53 -14.17 13.83
C ALA A 38 -12.75 -15.18 14.96
N MET A 39 -11.89 -16.19 15.09
CA MET A 39 -11.97 -17.19 16.17
C MET A 39 -11.70 -16.56 17.55
N LYS A 40 -10.75 -15.63 17.65
CA LYS A 40 -10.52 -14.85 18.88
C LYS A 40 -11.75 -14.04 19.29
N THR A 41 -12.39 -13.34 18.35
CA THR A 41 -13.63 -12.59 18.60
C THR A 41 -14.78 -13.48 19.06
N LEU A 42 -14.80 -14.75 18.64
CA LEU A 42 -15.78 -15.74 19.10
C LEU A 42 -15.41 -16.41 20.43
N GLY A 43 -14.32 -15.99 21.09
CA GLY A 43 -13.87 -16.53 22.36
C GLY A 43 -13.27 -17.93 22.27
N ALA A 44 -12.82 -18.35 21.09
CA ALA A 44 -12.21 -19.67 20.91
C ALA A 44 -10.89 -19.77 21.71
N LYS A 45 -10.73 -20.86 22.45
CA LYS A 45 -9.51 -21.15 23.22
C LYS A 45 -8.43 -21.88 22.41
N SER A 46 -8.80 -22.44 21.26
CA SER A 46 -7.91 -23.17 20.35
C SER A 46 -8.39 -23.03 18.90
N ILE A 47 -7.49 -23.28 17.96
CA ILE A 47 -7.75 -23.26 16.52
C ILE A 47 -6.91 -24.35 15.84
N THR A 48 -7.46 -25.01 14.84
CA THR A 48 -6.72 -26.01 14.06
C THR A 48 -5.74 -25.33 13.12
N ALA A 49 -4.50 -25.81 13.12
CA ALA A 49 -3.42 -25.26 12.30
C ALA A 49 -2.60 -26.37 11.62
N ILE A 50 -2.09 -26.08 10.42
CA ILE A 50 -1.07 -26.86 9.73
C ILE A 50 0.28 -26.23 10.02
N VAL A 51 1.19 -27.01 10.62
CA VAL A 51 2.54 -26.53 10.96
C VAL A 51 3.47 -26.77 9.78
N VAL A 52 4.06 -25.70 9.27
CA VAL A 52 5.15 -25.75 8.30
C VAL A 52 6.47 -25.63 9.06
N PRO A 53 7.35 -26.65 9.02
CA PRO A 53 8.55 -26.68 9.84
C PRO A 53 9.65 -25.74 9.33
N GLU A 54 9.69 -25.45 8.02
CA GLU A 54 10.67 -24.54 7.41
C GLU A 54 10.25 -23.07 7.54
N PRO A 55 11.00 -22.23 8.28
CA PRO A 55 10.65 -20.82 8.42
C PRO A 55 10.72 -20.03 7.11
N SER A 56 11.52 -20.46 6.13
CA SER A 56 11.64 -19.81 4.82
C SER A 56 10.35 -19.91 3.99
N VAL A 57 9.55 -20.97 4.18
CA VAL A 57 8.29 -21.19 3.46
C VAL A 57 7.20 -20.21 3.89
N ALA A 58 7.33 -19.62 5.08
CA ALA A 58 6.50 -18.49 5.53
C ALA A 58 6.36 -17.40 4.48
N TYR A 59 7.50 -17.00 3.92
CA TYR A 59 7.61 -15.88 2.99
C TYR A 59 7.04 -16.24 1.62
N GLN A 60 7.24 -17.49 1.18
CA GLN A 60 6.60 -18.02 -0.02
C GLN A 60 5.08 -18.02 0.10
N ILE A 61 4.53 -18.39 1.27
CA ILE A 61 3.09 -18.38 1.51
C ILE A 61 2.53 -16.95 1.55
N LEU A 62 3.27 -15.99 2.12
CA LEU A 62 2.87 -14.58 2.10
C LEU A 62 2.84 -14.04 0.67
N ALA A 63 3.86 -14.31 -0.15
CA ALA A 63 3.90 -13.93 -1.56
C ALA A 63 2.71 -14.54 -2.35
N LEU A 64 2.35 -15.80 -2.08
CA LEU A 64 1.16 -16.42 -2.68
C LEU A 64 -0.16 -15.75 -2.26
N ASN A 65 -0.22 -15.12 -1.09
CA ASN A 65 -1.40 -14.37 -0.67
C ASN A 65 -1.46 -12.98 -1.32
N THR A 66 -0.32 -12.33 -1.56
CA THR A 66 -0.28 -11.02 -2.23
C THR A 66 -0.64 -11.13 -3.72
N GLU A 67 -0.36 -12.27 -4.36
CA GLU A 67 -0.89 -12.63 -5.69
C GLU A 67 -2.44 -12.73 -5.70
N LYS A 68 -3.07 -13.13 -4.59
CA LYS A 68 -4.53 -13.24 -4.44
C LYS A 68 -5.21 -11.93 -4.00
N ALA A 69 -4.47 -10.93 -3.55
CA ALA A 69 -5.05 -9.69 -3.06
C ALA A 69 -5.73 -8.90 -4.21
N HIS A 70 -7.06 -8.85 -4.20
CA HIS A 70 -7.85 -8.33 -5.32
C HIS A 70 -8.02 -6.81 -5.33
N ASN A 71 -7.62 -6.09 -4.26
CA ASN A 71 -7.65 -4.63 -4.24
C ASN A 71 -6.36 -4.00 -3.69
N LEU A 72 -6.00 -2.83 -4.22
CA LEU A 72 -4.76 -2.09 -3.91
C LEU A 72 -4.52 -1.90 -2.42
N ARG A 73 -5.59 -1.65 -1.65
CA ARG A 73 -5.50 -1.39 -0.21
C ARG A 73 -5.10 -2.64 0.56
N GLU A 74 -5.79 -3.77 0.34
CA GLU A 74 -5.48 -5.04 0.98
C GLU A 74 -4.05 -5.45 0.66
N LYS A 75 -3.66 -5.39 -0.61
CA LYS A 75 -2.31 -5.71 -1.06
C LYS A 75 -1.24 -4.85 -0.38
N SER A 76 -1.45 -3.53 -0.37
CA SER A 76 -0.51 -2.60 0.28
C SER A 76 -0.40 -2.85 1.80
N LEU A 77 -1.51 -3.20 2.46
CA LEU A 77 -1.54 -3.51 3.89
C LEU A 77 -0.86 -4.86 4.21
N GLU A 78 -0.97 -5.85 3.33
CA GLU A 78 -0.26 -7.12 3.47
C GLU A 78 1.25 -6.94 3.28
N VAL A 79 1.65 -6.21 2.23
CA VAL A 79 3.06 -5.92 1.95
C VAL A 79 3.72 -5.17 3.10
N ILE A 80 3.11 -4.11 3.66
CA ILE A 80 3.75 -3.37 4.77
C ILE A 80 3.84 -4.18 6.07
N ARG A 81 2.88 -5.08 6.31
CA ARG A 81 2.96 -6.01 7.47
C ARG A 81 4.13 -6.94 7.32
N MET A 82 4.27 -7.57 6.16
CA MET A 82 5.43 -8.42 5.85
C MET A 82 6.73 -7.62 5.95
N TYR A 83 6.79 -6.43 5.37
CA TYR A 83 7.95 -5.55 5.40
C TYR A 83 8.42 -5.24 6.83
N ARG A 84 7.50 -5.00 7.78
CA ARG A 84 7.84 -4.76 9.20
C ARG A 84 8.45 -6.00 9.87
N GLU A 85 7.98 -7.21 9.53
CA GLU A 85 8.59 -8.45 10.01
C GLU A 85 10.02 -8.61 9.47
N PHE A 86 10.24 -8.34 8.18
CA PHE A 86 11.57 -8.32 7.58
C PHE A 86 12.48 -7.28 8.21
N ALA A 87 11.98 -6.07 8.50
CA ALA A 87 12.75 -5.04 9.21
C ALA A 87 13.17 -5.46 10.63
N HIS A 88 12.41 -6.36 11.27
CA HIS A 88 12.73 -6.90 12.59
C HIS A 88 13.78 -8.02 12.53
N ILE A 89 13.67 -8.91 11.52
CA ILE A 89 14.40 -10.19 11.47
C ILE A 89 15.60 -10.17 10.51
N GLY A 90 15.51 -9.43 9.41
CA GLY A 90 16.42 -9.53 8.27
C GLY A 90 17.50 -8.45 8.20
N GLU A 91 18.68 -8.85 7.73
CA GLU A 91 19.74 -7.96 7.24
C GLU A 91 19.70 -7.79 5.71
N LEU A 92 18.78 -8.49 5.02
CA LEU A 92 18.63 -8.43 3.57
C LEU A 92 18.26 -7.02 3.11
N GLY A 93 18.87 -6.62 2.00
CA GLY A 93 18.50 -5.42 1.25
C GLY A 93 17.06 -5.50 0.79
N GLU A 94 16.35 -4.37 0.79
CA GLU A 94 14.97 -4.32 0.33
C GLU A 94 14.83 -4.75 -1.14
N ASP A 95 15.85 -4.48 -1.97
CA ASP A 95 15.98 -4.93 -3.36
C ASP A 95 16.17 -6.45 -3.54
N ALA A 96 16.54 -7.17 -2.48
CA ALA A 96 16.58 -8.63 -2.49
C ALA A 96 15.19 -9.26 -2.25
N CYS A 97 14.20 -8.48 -1.86
CA CYS A 97 12.83 -8.92 -1.50
C CYS A 97 11.78 -8.52 -2.54
N VAL A 98 12.18 -8.44 -3.82
CA VAL A 98 11.31 -8.01 -4.93
C VAL A 98 10.12 -8.94 -5.13
N LEU A 99 10.31 -10.24 -4.99
CA LEU A 99 9.24 -11.23 -5.16
C LEU A 99 8.20 -11.13 -4.04
N GLU A 100 8.66 -10.84 -2.83
CA GLU A 100 7.81 -10.69 -1.65
C GLU A 100 7.01 -9.39 -1.71
N PHE A 101 7.66 -8.26 -2.02
CA PHE A 101 6.99 -6.96 -1.98
C PHE A 101 6.27 -6.60 -3.28
N GLU A 102 6.58 -7.29 -4.38
CA GLU A 102 6.08 -7.12 -5.74
C GLU A 102 6.32 -5.73 -6.36
N GLU A 103 5.79 -4.67 -5.75
CA GLU A 103 6.00 -3.29 -6.16
C GLU A 103 6.44 -2.42 -4.97
N PRO A 104 7.48 -1.57 -5.12
CA PRO A 104 7.92 -0.68 -4.05
C PRO A 104 6.82 0.28 -3.59
N ALA A 105 5.91 0.65 -4.49
CA ALA A 105 4.77 1.50 -4.21
C ALA A 105 3.83 0.91 -3.13
N PHE A 106 3.70 -0.42 -3.02
CA PHE A 106 2.84 -1.06 -2.02
C PHE A 106 3.35 -0.83 -0.59
N ILE A 107 4.67 -0.69 -0.40
CA ILE A 107 5.27 -0.40 0.90
C ILE A 107 4.85 1.00 1.36
N THR A 108 5.06 2.01 0.49
CA THR A 108 4.73 3.41 0.78
C THR A 108 3.22 3.61 0.95
N LEU A 109 2.39 2.98 0.10
CA LEU A 109 0.93 3.02 0.20
C LEU A 109 0.44 2.32 1.46
N GLY A 110 1.06 1.20 1.85
CA GLY A 110 0.71 0.45 3.06
C GLY A 110 0.86 1.31 4.30
N LEU A 111 1.97 2.04 4.43
CA LEU A 111 2.17 3.02 5.50
C LEU A 111 1.11 4.13 5.49
N CYS A 112 0.71 4.61 4.31
CA CYS A 112 -0.36 5.60 4.21
C CYS A 112 -1.72 5.05 4.66
N TYR A 113 -2.03 3.79 4.34
CA TYR A 113 -3.27 3.13 4.78
C TYR A 113 -3.27 2.79 6.27
N GLU A 114 -2.11 2.44 6.85
CA GLU A 114 -1.96 2.28 8.31
C GLU A 114 -2.28 3.60 9.04
N ALA A 115 -1.72 4.71 8.54
CA ALA A 115 -1.94 6.04 9.13
C ALA A 115 -3.38 6.56 8.88
N ARG A 116 -3.93 6.33 7.70
CA ARG A 116 -5.24 6.82 7.26
C ARG A 116 -6.01 5.70 6.53
N PRO A 117 -6.88 4.94 7.22
CA PRO A 117 -7.60 3.81 6.62
C PRO A 117 -8.47 4.15 5.40
N ARG A 118 -8.91 5.41 5.27
CA ARG A 118 -9.72 5.91 4.14
C ARG A 118 -8.87 6.64 3.08
N PHE A 119 -7.55 6.53 3.13
CA PHE A 119 -6.65 7.12 2.14
C PHE A 119 -7.01 6.66 0.72
N SER A 120 -6.90 7.56 -0.26
CA SER A 120 -7.30 7.29 -1.65
C SER A 120 -6.10 6.84 -2.48
N GLY A 121 -5.42 5.76 -2.07
CA GLY A 121 -4.14 5.35 -2.66
C GLY A 121 -4.17 5.11 -4.17
N GLY A 122 -5.32 4.71 -4.74
CA GLY A 122 -5.49 4.52 -6.17
C GLY A 122 -5.26 5.79 -7.00
N ALA A 123 -5.45 6.98 -6.43
CA ALA A 123 -5.17 8.24 -7.13
C ALA A 123 -3.65 8.48 -7.29
N TYR A 124 -2.83 7.93 -6.39
CA TYR A 124 -1.39 8.15 -6.33
C TYR A 124 -0.57 6.99 -6.90
N HIS A 125 -1.12 5.77 -6.91
CA HIS A 125 -0.42 4.57 -7.38
C HIS A 125 0.23 4.73 -8.78
N PRO A 126 -0.43 5.31 -9.80
CA PRO A 126 0.22 5.52 -11.11
C PRO A 126 1.44 6.45 -11.10
N VAL A 127 1.51 7.37 -10.12
CA VAL A 127 2.65 8.26 -9.91
C VAL A 127 3.75 7.49 -9.17
N LEU A 128 3.39 6.79 -8.10
CA LEU A 128 4.33 6.01 -7.29
C LEU A 128 5.00 4.89 -8.09
N LYS A 129 4.29 4.20 -9.00
CA LYS A 129 4.89 3.17 -9.86
C LYS A 129 6.09 3.67 -10.70
N ARG A 130 6.19 4.98 -10.94
CA ARG A 130 7.24 5.59 -11.75
C ARG A 130 8.36 6.23 -10.94
N LEU A 131 8.10 6.50 -9.65
CA LEU A 131 9.01 7.24 -8.77
C LEU A 131 9.64 6.35 -7.71
N ASP A 132 8.87 5.37 -7.25
CA ASP A 132 9.25 4.55 -6.13
C ASP A 132 10.06 3.36 -6.64
N ASN A 133 11.24 3.18 -6.06
CA ASN A 133 12.17 2.10 -6.39
C ASN A 133 12.52 1.36 -5.10
N PHE A 134 12.88 0.08 -5.21
CA PHE A 134 13.45 -0.65 -4.09
C PHE A 134 14.77 -0.03 -3.65
N LEU A 135 14.98 0.06 -2.34
CA LEU A 135 16.17 0.63 -1.74
C LEU A 135 17.25 -0.46 -1.57
N THR A 136 18.52 -0.11 -1.73
CA THR A 136 19.64 -1.06 -1.62
C THR A 136 20.08 -1.32 -0.18
N CYS A 137 19.54 -0.56 0.78
CA CYS A 137 19.82 -0.75 2.21
C CYS A 137 18.86 -1.77 2.82
N SER A 138 19.16 -2.20 4.04
CA SER A 138 18.34 -3.18 4.76
C SER A 138 16.91 -2.69 4.94
N CYS A 139 15.93 -3.60 4.97
CA CYS A 139 14.51 -3.24 5.23
C CYS A 139 14.35 -2.40 6.51
N ARG A 140 15.21 -2.62 7.52
CA ARG A 140 15.25 -1.83 8.75
C ARG A 140 15.62 -0.37 8.54
N GLU A 141 16.64 -0.11 7.72
CA GLU A 141 17.10 1.24 7.41
C GLU A 141 16.14 1.92 6.42
N ALA A 142 15.75 1.18 5.38
CA ALA A 142 14.82 1.62 4.36
C ALA A 142 13.46 2.02 4.93
N LEU A 143 13.00 1.38 6.02
CA LEU A 143 11.74 1.72 6.69
C LEU A 143 11.65 3.20 7.09
N LYS A 144 12.76 3.84 7.48
CA LYS A 144 12.77 5.27 7.83
C LYS A 144 12.45 6.13 6.61
N THR A 145 13.14 5.88 5.49
CA THR A 145 12.87 6.53 4.21
C THR A 145 11.44 6.30 3.76
N ARG A 146 10.93 5.06 3.89
CA ARG A 146 9.53 4.71 3.55
C ARG A 146 8.52 5.49 4.39
N GLN A 147 8.77 5.67 5.69
CA GLN A 147 7.94 6.47 6.60
C GLN A 147 7.94 7.95 6.23
N GLU A 148 9.10 8.51 5.89
CA GLU A 148 9.20 9.90 5.42
C GLU A 148 8.46 10.09 4.10
N ARG A 149 8.63 9.19 3.13
CA ARG A 149 7.89 9.18 1.87
C ARG A 149 6.38 9.14 2.08
N ALA A 150 5.90 8.25 2.96
CA ALA A 150 4.50 8.14 3.31
C ALA A 150 3.95 9.42 3.96
N LYS A 151 4.72 10.04 4.87
CA LYS A 151 4.36 11.32 5.49
C LYS A 151 4.19 12.42 4.44
N ARG A 152 5.16 12.57 3.54
CA ARG A 152 5.11 13.58 2.46
C ARG A 152 3.93 13.35 1.52
N LEU A 153 3.62 12.08 1.22
CA LEU A 153 2.46 11.74 0.40
C LEU A 153 1.14 12.09 1.10
N LEU A 154 1.03 11.89 2.41
CA LEU A 154 -0.13 12.29 3.19
C LEU A 154 -0.29 13.81 3.27
N GLU A 155 0.80 14.57 3.42
CA GLU A 155 0.76 16.03 3.36
C GLU A 155 0.29 16.54 1.99
N LEU A 156 0.74 15.90 0.90
CA LEU A 156 0.22 16.19 -0.43
C LEU A 156 -1.28 15.86 -0.52
N ASP A 157 -1.72 14.73 0.06
CA ASP A 157 -3.13 14.33 0.08
C ASP A 157 -4.02 15.37 0.75
N ASP A 158 -3.56 15.98 1.84
CA ASP A 158 -4.31 17.03 2.53
C ASP A 158 -4.60 18.23 1.61
N LEU A 159 -3.59 18.72 0.90
CA LEU A 159 -3.76 19.81 -0.08
C LEU A 159 -4.70 19.40 -1.23
N ILE A 160 -4.58 18.17 -1.72
CA ILE A 160 -5.42 17.66 -2.80
C ILE A 160 -6.87 17.54 -2.35
N VAL A 161 -7.12 17.09 -1.12
CA VAL A 161 -8.46 17.02 -0.53
C VAL A 161 -9.08 18.41 -0.46
N GLU A 162 -8.35 19.43 -0.02
CA GLU A 162 -8.84 20.82 -0.02
C GLU A 162 -9.29 21.27 -1.42
N LYS A 163 -8.48 20.98 -2.46
CA LYS A 163 -8.84 21.33 -3.84
C LYS A 163 -10.05 20.55 -4.35
N VAL A 164 -10.16 19.27 -3.99
CA VAL A 164 -11.32 18.43 -4.33
C VAL A 164 -12.60 18.98 -3.69
N GLU A 165 -12.55 19.36 -2.40
CA GLU A 165 -13.71 19.95 -1.72
C GLU A 165 -14.09 21.30 -2.31
N ALA A 166 -13.12 22.14 -2.69
CA ALA A 166 -13.40 23.40 -3.39
C ALA A 166 -14.07 23.19 -4.77
N LEU A 167 -13.68 22.14 -5.50
CA LEU A 167 -14.35 21.77 -6.76
C LEU A 167 -15.78 21.25 -6.50
N LYS A 168 -15.99 20.42 -5.48
CA LYS A 168 -17.33 19.94 -5.09
C LYS A 168 -18.26 21.07 -4.67
N ALA A 169 -17.76 22.05 -3.92
CA ALA A 169 -18.53 23.24 -3.52
C ALA A 169 -19.02 24.05 -4.74
N ARG A 170 -18.33 23.93 -5.88
CA ARG A 170 -18.73 24.53 -7.16
C ARG A 170 -19.65 23.64 -8.01
N GLY A 171 -20.13 22.52 -7.45
CA GLY A 171 -21.04 21.59 -8.12
C GLY A 171 -20.37 20.51 -8.96
N LEU A 172 -19.03 20.44 -9.00
CA LEU A 172 -18.31 19.38 -9.71
C LEU A 172 -18.32 18.11 -8.84
N THR A 173 -19.18 17.17 -9.18
CA THR A 173 -19.28 15.88 -8.48
C THR A 173 -18.90 14.74 -9.43
N SER A 174 -17.82 14.04 -9.10
CA SER A 174 -17.35 12.87 -9.85
C SER A 174 -16.60 11.93 -8.92
N PRO A 175 -16.77 10.60 -9.03
CA PRO A 175 -15.98 9.63 -8.27
C PRO A 175 -14.48 9.71 -8.60
N TYR A 176 -14.12 10.26 -9.77
CA TYR A 176 -12.73 10.39 -10.24
C TYR A 176 -12.11 11.76 -9.95
N LEU A 177 -12.81 12.65 -9.24
CA LEU A 177 -12.37 14.03 -9.04
C LEU A 177 -11.00 14.14 -8.37
N LYS A 178 -10.69 13.26 -7.41
CA LYS A 178 -9.37 13.23 -6.79
C LYS A 178 -8.27 12.81 -7.77
N SER A 179 -8.50 11.72 -8.50
CA SER A 179 -7.59 11.24 -9.54
C SER A 179 -7.33 12.30 -10.61
N PHE A 180 -8.36 13.07 -10.97
CA PHE A 180 -8.24 14.21 -11.87
C PHE A 180 -7.30 15.29 -11.32
N VAL A 181 -7.50 15.74 -10.08
CA VAL A 181 -6.64 16.76 -9.47
C VAL A 181 -5.20 16.27 -9.36
N VAL A 182 -4.99 15.02 -8.92
CA VAL A 182 -3.66 14.40 -8.86
C VAL A 182 -3.00 14.37 -10.23
N ALA A 183 -3.73 13.96 -11.28
CA ALA A 183 -3.22 13.94 -12.64
C ALA A 183 -2.88 15.34 -13.20
N ARG A 184 -3.54 16.40 -12.70
CA ARG A 184 -3.28 17.78 -13.13
C ARG A 184 -2.02 18.36 -12.52
N VAL A 185 -1.68 17.94 -11.30
CA VAL A 185 -0.47 18.37 -10.58
C VAL A 185 0.72 17.44 -10.79
N ASN A 186 0.52 16.27 -11.39
CA ASN A 186 1.57 15.27 -11.64
C ASN A 186 2.64 15.81 -12.61
N PRO A 187 3.89 16.05 -12.15
CA PRO A 187 4.95 16.58 -13.00
C PRO A 187 5.37 15.60 -14.09
N ILE A 188 5.24 14.28 -13.88
CA ILE A 188 5.72 13.26 -14.81
C ILE A 188 4.95 13.31 -16.13
N ARG A 189 3.65 13.65 -16.07
CA ARG A 189 2.78 13.72 -17.27
C ARG A 189 3.22 14.80 -18.26
N PHE A 190 3.89 15.84 -17.79
CA PHE A 190 4.27 17.00 -18.60
C PHE A 190 5.77 17.04 -18.94
N ARG A 191 6.51 15.98 -18.61
CA ARG A 191 7.94 15.92 -18.90
C ARG A 191 8.22 15.32 -20.28
N PRO A 192 9.22 15.85 -21.00
CA PRO A 192 9.76 15.19 -22.18
C PRO A 192 10.21 13.77 -21.87
N LYS A 193 10.08 12.84 -22.84
CA LYS A 193 10.42 11.42 -22.66
C LYS A 193 11.91 11.19 -22.38
N ASP A 194 12.76 12.11 -22.83
CA ASP A 194 14.21 12.14 -22.70
C ASP A 194 14.70 12.83 -21.42
N ALA A 195 13.80 13.40 -20.60
CA ALA A 195 14.18 14.05 -19.37
C ALA A 195 14.66 13.01 -18.31
N PRO A 196 15.70 13.32 -17.51
CA PRO A 196 16.23 12.37 -16.51
C PRO A 196 15.17 11.97 -15.49
N PRO A 197 15.17 10.76 -14.92
CA PRO A 197 14.18 10.33 -13.93
C PRO A 197 14.04 11.34 -12.79
N LEU A 198 12.80 11.61 -12.37
CA LEU A 198 12.57 12.50 -11.23
C LEU A 198 12.71 11.70 -9.94
N SER A 199 13.41 12.24 -8.94
CA SER A 199 13.43 11.62 -7.62
C SER A 199 12.03 11.67 -7.00
N PHE A 200 11.76 10.77 -6.06
CA PHE A 200 10.50 10.78 -5.30
C PHE A 200 10.26 12.14 -4.66
N ASP A 201 11.28 12.67 -3.98
CA ASP A 201 11.17 13.91 -3.22
C ASP A 201 10.90 15.12 -4.13
N ASP A 202 11.65 15.25 -5.23
CA ASP A 202 11.44 16.32 -6.21
C ASP A 202 10.05 16.25 -6.84
N ALA A 203 9.55 15.04 -7.12
CA ALA A 203 8.24 14.86 -7.70
C ALA A 203 7.13 15.29 -6.74
N ILE A 204 7.20 14.85 -5.48
CA ILE A 204 6.20 15.21 -4.46
C ILE A 204 6.24 16.71 -4.17
N ASP A 205 7.41 17.34 -4.11
CA ASP A 205 7.51 18.80 -3.91
C ASP A 205 6.94 19.60 -5.07
N ARG A 206 7.18 19.16 -6.31
CA ARG A 206 6.56 19.78 -7.48
C ARG A 206 5.05 19.59 -7.48
N MET A 207 4.55 18.42 -7.10
CA MET A 207 3.11 18.17 -6.95
C MET A 207 2.52 19.07 -5.86
N LYS A 208 3.20 19.25 -4.73
CA LYS A 208 2.79 20.13 -3.62
C LYS A 208 2.68 21.58 -4.10
N THR A 209 3.73 22.08 -4.76
CA THR A 209 3.77 23.43 -5.34
C THR A 209 2.66 23.63 -6.39
N ALA A 210 2.41 22.62 -7.22
CA ALA A 210 1.36 22.67 -8.24
C ALA A 210 -0.05 22.58 -7.62
N ALA A 211 -0.23 21.83 -6.53
CA ALA A 211 -1.46 21.76 -5.77
C ALA A 211 -1.76 23.10 -5.08
N GLU A 212 -0.76 23.77 -4.49
CA GLU A 212 -0.92 25.10 -3.91
C GLU A 212 -1.39 26.14 -4.94
N LYS A 213 -0.80 26.10 -6.15
CA LYS A 213 -1.14 26.99 -7.27
C LYS A 213 -2.41 26.56 -8.03
N PHE A 214 -2.99 25.42 -7.70
CA PHE A 214 -4.18 24.91 -8.37
C PHE A 214 -5.36 25.85 -8.11
N THR A 215 -5.92 26.42 -9.18
CA THR A 215 -7.08 27.33 -9.12
C THR A 215 -8.35 26.58 -9.52
N PRO A 216 -9.24 26.22 -8.58
CA PRO A 216 -10.47 25.51 -8.90
C PRO A 216 -11.32 26.25 -9.94
N ASP A 217 -11.36 27.58 -9.89
CA ASP A 217 -12.20 28.43 -10.76
C ASP A 217 -12.00 28.23 -12.26
N LYS A 218 -10.79 27.81 -12.64
CA LYS A 218 -10.42 27.59 -14.05
C LYS A 218 -10.87 26.22 -14.58
N ILE A 219 -11.34 25.33 -13.71
CA ILE A 219 -11.77 23.97 -14.09
C ILE A 219 -13.25 23.98 -14.48
N ARG A 220 -13.54 23.40 -15.65
CA ARG A 220 -14.90 23.20 -16.19
C ARG A 220 -15.28 21.72 -16.11
N THR A 221 -16.58 21.44 -16.15
CA THR A 221 -17.13 20.07 -16.19
C THR A 221 -16.63 19.26 -17.39
N GLU A 222 -16.41 19.90 -18.53
CA GLU A 222 -15.86 19.26 -19.74
C GLU A 222 -14.43 18.72 -19.55
N ASP A 223 -13.64 19.33 -18.67
CA ASP A 223 -12.27 18.88 -18.37
C ASP A 223 -12.25 17.54 -17.60
N LEU A 224 -13.32 17.26 -16.85
CA LEU A 224 -13.51 15.97 -16.15
C LEU A 224 -13.85 14.83 -17.13
N ALA A 225 -14.55 15.14 -18.24
CA ALA A 225 -14.90 14.14 -19.24
C ALA A 225 -13.68 13.69 -20.07
N LYS A 226 -12.75 14.61 -20.36
CA LYS A 226 -11.52 14.32 -21.12
C LYS A 226 -10.44 13.58 -20.32
N SER A 227 -10.59 13.53 -19.00
CA SER A 227 -9.61 12.94 -18.07
C SER A 227 -9.98 11.54 -17.58
N GLY A 228 -11.18 11.05 -17.91
CA GLY A 228 -11.50 9.62 -17.92
C GLY A 228 -10.80 8.95 -19.10
N GLY A 229 -9.47 8.84 -19.04
CA GLY A 229 -8.68 8.16 -20.07
C GLY A 229 -9.06 6.69 -20.18
N THR A 230 -9.10 6.22 -21.43
CA THR A 230 -9.11 4.82 -21.86
C THR A 230 -8.14 3.96 -21.03
N PRO A 231 -8.45 2.68 -20.76
CA PRO A 231 -7.49 1.78 -20.13
C PRO A 231 -6.20 1.80 -20.95
N ASP A 232 -5.07 2.09 -20.30
CA ASP A 232 -3.77 1.85 -20.92
C ASP A 232 -3.75 0.37 -21.35
N GLU A 233 -3.54 0.15 -22.65
CA GLU A 233 -3.42 -1.19 -23.22
C GLU A 233 -2.33 -1.94 -22.46
N VAL A 234 -2.72 -3.12 -21.99
CA VAL A 234 -1.83 -4.08 -21.34
C VAL A 234 -0.92 -4.62 -22.43
N GLU A 235 0.36 -4.28 -22.38
CA GLU A 235 1.43 -4.99 -23.09
C GLU A 235 2.39 -5.59 -22.06
#